data_AF-A0A502CWE4-F1
#
_entry.id   AF-A0A502CWE4-F1
#
_cell.length_a   1.000
_cell.length_b   1.000
_cell.length_c   1.000
_cell.angle_alpha   90.00
_cell.angle_beta   90.00
_cell.angle_gamma   90.00
#
_symmetry.space_group_name_H-M   'P 1'
#
loop_
_entity.id
_entity.type
_entity.pdbx_description
1 polymer ?
#
loop_
_entity_poly.entity_id
_entity_poly.type
_entity_poly.pdbx_seq_one_letter_code
_entity_poly.pdbx_strand_id
1 'polypeptide(L)'
;MTGEQWRAWSARIAVVVAAVVVSVALSRLWTYANADDPDLIEQGSIARAASSACAAMRDSAAASAVASTAPIPQRVGAINAQNDAVTELIATMNQLGPDRLQADQPADQWLEDWQRLVSARDAYARSLAAGKPKPMVLPTIDGKGLVDRLNNVGLNCRVPLVLLAP
;
A
#
# COMPACT_ATOMS: atom_id res chain seq x y z
N MET A 1 -21.12 7.88 -62.05
CA MET A 1 -19.82 8.20 -61.42
C MET A 1 -18.73 7.67 -62.33
N THR A 2 -17.79 8.52 -62.75
CA THR A 2 -16.62 8.09 -63.52
C THR A 2 -15.62 7.36 -62.61
N GLY A 3 -14.72 6.55 -63.18
CA GLY A 3 -13.74 5.78 -62.41
C GLY A 3 -12.86 6.63 -61.48
N GLU A 4 -12.60 7.89 -61.84
CA GLU A 4 -11.85 8.84 -61.00
C GLU A 4 -12.64 9.32 -59.78
N GLN A 5 -13.95 9.58 -59.93
CA GLN A 5 -14.83 9.95 -58.81
C GLN A 5 -14.93 8.82 -57.78
N TRP A 6 -14.98 7.57 -58.24
CA TRP A 6 -15.03 6.40 -57.38
C TRP A 6 -13.73 6.20 -56.59
N ARG A 7 -12.57 6.39 -57.26
CA ARG A 7 -11.25 6.34 -56.60
C ARG A 7 -11.09 7.44 -55.56
N ALA A 8 -11.51 8.67 -55.88
CA ALA A 8 -11.42 9.80 -54.95
C ALA A 8 -12.33 9.62 -53.72
N TRP A 9 -13.53 9.08 -53.90
CA TRP A 9 -14.46 8.79 -52.80
C TRP A 9 -13.90 7.68 -51.89
N SER A 10 -13.39 6.61 -52.47
CA SER A 10 -12.80 5.49 -51.71
C SER A 10 -11.53 5.87 -50.97
N ALA A 11 -10.68 6.73 -51.55
CA ALA A 11 -9.52 7.28 -50.86
C ALA A 11 -9.91 8.12 -49.63
N ARG A 12 -10.95 8.96 -49.76
CA ARG A 12 -11.47 9.76 -48.63
C ARG A 12 -12.01 8.89 -47.51
N ILE A 13 -12.77 7.84 -47.86
CA ILE A 13 -13.28 6.88 -46.87
C ILE A 13 -12.13 6.14 -46.18
N ALA A 14 -11.13 5.68 -46.94
CA ALA A 14 -9.98 4.99 -46.37
C ALA A 14 -9.24 5.87 -45.35
N VAL A 15 -9.06 7.17 -45.65
CA VAL A 15 -8.44 8.13 -44.72
C VAL A 15 -9.27 8.30 -43.45
N VAL A 16 -10.59 8.45 -43.57
CA VAL A 16 -11.49 8.61 -42.41
C VAL A 16 -11.46 7.35 -41.54
N VAL A 17 -11.57 6.17 -42.15
CA VAL A 17 -11.51 4.89 -41.43
C VAL A 17 -10.17 4.72 -40.72
N ALA A 18 -9.06 5.00 -41.40
CA ALA A 18 -7.73 4.95 -40.79
C ALA A 18 -7.62 5.92 -39.60
N ALA A 19 -8.11 7.15 -39.74
CA ALA A 19 -8.09 8.15 -38.67
C ALA A 19 -8.91 7.70 -37.44
N VAL A 20 -10.09 7.09 -37.65
CA VAL A 20 -10.90 6.53 -36.55
C VAL A 20 -10.18 5.40 -35.86
N VAL A 21 -9.60 4.45 -36.62
CA VAL A 21 -8.85 3.32 -36.05
C VAL A 21 -7.67 3.81 -35.20
N VAL A 22 -6.90 4.77 -35.72
CA VAL A 22 -5.78 5.38 -34.99
C VAL A 22 -6.27 6.08 -33.72
N SER A 23 -7.36 6.85 -33.79
CA SER A 23 -7.91 7.57 -32.64
C SER A 23 -8.40 6.61 -31.55
N VAL A 24 -9.06 5.52 -31.92
CA VAL A 24 -9.49 4.47 -30.98
C VAL A 24 -8.28 3.77 -30.37
N ALA A 25 -7.27 3.42 -31.17
CA ALA A 25 -6.05 2.78 -30.67
C ALA A 25 -5.31 3.68 -29.68
N LEU A 26 -5.13 4.96 -30.00
CA LEU A 26 -4.51 5.95 -29.11
C LEU A 26 -5.33 6.18 -27.84
N SER A 27 -6.65 6.21 -27.94
CA SER A 27 -7.53 6.33 -26.77
C SER A 27 -7.40 5.12 -25.85
N ARG A 28 -7.35 3.91 -26.42
CA ARG A 28 -7.16 2.66 -25.66
C ARG A 28 -5.78 2.61 -25.01
N LEU A 29 -4.73 2.97 -25.74
CA LEU A 29 -3.37 3.11 -25.22
C LEU A 29 -3.30 4.14 -24.10
N TRP A 30 -3.96 5.29 -24.26
CA TRP A 30 -4.06 6.31 -23.23
C TRP A 30 -4.77 5.79 -21.98
N THR A 31 -5.92 5.13 -22.13
CA THR A 31 -6.64 4.55 -20.98
C THR A 31 -5.86 3.43 -20.31
N TYR A 32 -5.09 2.64 -21.06
CA TYR A 32 -4.25 1.58 -20.50
C TYR A 32 -3.03 2.14 -19.79
N ALA A 33 -2.37 3.15 -20.38
CA ALA A 33 -1.22 3.82 -19.78
C ALA A 33 -1.57 4.70 -18.57
N ASN A 34 -2.85 5.08 -18.43
CA ASN A 34 -3.38 5.81 -17.27
C ASN A 34 -4.33 4.94 -16.42
N ALA A 35 -4.35 3.62 -16.63
CA ALA A 35 -5.05 2.73 -15.73
C ALA A 35 -4.14 2.54 -14.50
N ASP A 36 -4.56 3.08 -13.36
CA ASP A 36 -3.94 2.74 -12.07
C ASP A 36 -3.99 1.22 -11.89
N ASP A 37 -2.86 0.62 -11.53
CA ASP A 37 -2.84 -0.75 -11.06
C ASP A 37 -3.56 -0.80 -9.69
N PRO A 38 -4.68 -1.54 -9.57
CA PRO A 38 -5.46 -1.56 -8.33
C PRO A 38 -4.72 -2.20 -7.15
N ASP A 39 -3.51 -2.73 -7.34
CA ASP A 39 -2.68 -3.30 -6.28
C ASP A 39 -1.50 -2.38 -5.87
N LEU A 40 -1.25 -1.25 -6.54
CA LEU A 40 -0.04 -0.43 -6.36
C LEU A 40 -0.32 1.02 -5.93
N ILE A 41 0.47 1.50 -4.97
CA ILE A 41 0.48 2.91 -4.57
C ILE A 41 1.47 3.66 -5.46
N GLU A 42 0.98 4.22 -6.57
CA GLU A 42 1.81 4.85 -7.61
C GLU A 42 1.82 6.38 -7.57
N GLN A 43 0.91 7.00 -6.81
CA GLN A 43 0.86 8.46 -6.73
C GLN A 43 2.13 9.01 -6.07
N GLY A 44 2.94 9.74 -6.86
CA GLY A 44 4.27 10.17 -6.43
C GLY A 44 4.31 11.02 -5.13
N SER A 45 3.20 11.66 -4.73
CA SER A 45 3.12 12.33 -3.42
C SER A 45 2.90 11.35 -2.26
N ILE A 46 1.98 10.39 -2.42
CA ILE A 46 1.68 9.33 -1.45
C ILE A 46 2.89 8.41 -1.29
N ALA A 47 3.49 7.95 -2.38
CA ALA A 47 4.65 7.07 -2.35
C ALA A 47 5.88 7.71 -1.67
N ARG A 48 6.10 9.02 -1.86
CA ARG A 48 7.18 9.77 -1.18
C ARG A 48 6.92 9.94 0.31
N ALA A 49 5.70 10.31 0.68
CA ALA A 49 5.30 10.42 2.09
C ALA A 49 5.45 9.06 2.79
N ALA A 50 4.93 8.00 2.18
CA ALA A 50 5.04 6.65 2.70
C ALA A 50 6.50 6.22 2.83
N SER A 51 7.34 6.42 1.82
CA SER A 51 8.77 6.05 1.88
C SER A 51 9.50 6.75 3.03
N SER A 52 9.26 8.05 3.23
CA SER A 52 9.84 8.81 4.33
C SER A 52 9.35 8.33 5.70
N ALA A 53 8.03 8.15 5.85
CA ALA A 53 7.42 7.67 7.09
C ALA A 53 7.88 6.24 7.44
N CYS A 54 8.02 5.38 6.44
CA CYS A 54 8.51 4.02 6.59
C CYS A 54 9.97 3.96 7.05
N ALA A 55 10.84 4.82 6.53
CA ALA A 55 12.21 4.92 7.01
C ALA A 55 12.25 5.31 8.50
N ALA A 56 11.51 6.36 8.89
CA ALA A 56 11.44 6.80 10.28
C ALA A 56 10.85 5.73 11.21
N MET A 57 9.78 5.06 10.79
CA MET A 57 9.17 3.95 11.54
C MET A 57 10.15 2.80 11.74
N ARG A 58 10.89 2.41 10.69
CA ARG A 58 11.89 1.34 10.75
C ARG A 58 13.02 1.66 11.74
N ASP A 59 13.55 2.87 11.67
CA ASP A 59 14.64 3.30 12.55
C ASP A 59 14.18 3.33 14.01
N SER A 60 12.97 3.86 14.26
CA SER A 60 12.38 3.94 15.60
C SER A 60 12.04 2.56 16.19
N ALA A 61 11.48 1.67 15.37
CA ALA A 61 11.16 0.30 15.75
C ALA A 61 12.43 -0.51 16.06
N ALA A 62 13.49 -0.34 15.26
CA ALA A 62 14.78 -0.98 15.49
C ALA A 62 15.47 -0.46 16.76
N ALA A 63 15.44 0.85 17.01
CA ALA A 63 16.01 1.47 18.21
C ALA A 63 15.34 0.98 19.50
N SER A 64 14.07 0.59 19.41
CA SER A 64 13.27 0.10 20.55
C SER A 64 13.32 -1.42 20.71
N ALA A 65 14.10 -2.14 19.90
CA ALA A 65 14.18 -3.60 19.95
C ALA A 65 14.89 -4.07 21.23
N VAL A 66 14.35 -5.10 21.87
CA VAL A 66 14.95 -5.76 23.03
C VAL A 66 15.02 -7.27 22.80
N ALA A 67 15.91 -7.96 23.52
CA ALA A 67 16.02 -9.41 23.44
C ALA A 67 14.74 -10.10 23.94
N SER A 68 14.39 -11.25 23.36
CA SER A 68 13.24 -12.06 23.79
C SER A 68 13.38 -12.61 25.22
N THR A 69 14.62 -12.64 25.74
CA THR A 69 14.95 -13.03 27.12
C THR A 69 14.90 -11.86 28.11
N ALA A 70 14.64 -10.63 27.65
CA ALA A 70 14.51 -9.47 28.53
C ALA A 70 13.31 -9.62 29.48
N PRO A 71 13.34 -8.96 30.66
CA PRO A 71 12.21 -8.93 31.59
C PRO A 71 10.91 -8.51 30.90
N ILE A 72 9.79 -9.12 31.30
CA ILE A 72 8.45 -8.85 30.72
C ILE A 72 8.14 -7.34 30.62
N PRO A 73 8.38 -6.49 31.66
CA PRO A 73 8.11 -5.06 31.55
C PRO A 73 8.89 -4.38 30.43
N GLN A 74 10.15 -4.77 30.20
CA GLN A 74 10.97 -4.21 29.13
C GLN A 74 10.46 -4.64 27.76
N ARG A 75 10.07 -5.91 27.61
CA ARG A 75 9.49 -6.42 26.35
C ARG A 75 8.17 -5.74 26.00
N VAL A 76 7.27 -5.58 26.98
CA VAL A 76 6.01 -4.85 26.78
C VAL A 76 6.28 -3.39 26.41
N GLY A 77 7.21 -2.73 27.09
CA GLY A 77 7.62 -1.35 26.75
C GLY A 77 8.17 -1.24 25.32
N ALA A 78 9.01 -2.19 24.90
CA ALA A 78 9.54 -2.26 23.53
C ALA A 78 8.43 -2.45 22.48
N ILE A 79 7.48 -3.36 22.73
CA ILE A 79 6.34 -3.57 21.82
C ILE A 79 5.51 -2.30 21.67
N ASN A 80 5.24 -1.60 22.77
CA ASN A 80 4.49 -0.34 22.75
C ASN A 80 5.24 0.75 21.98
N ALA A 81 6.53 0.96 22.24
CA ALA A 81 7.33 1.94 21.50
C ALA A 81 7.41 1.63 19.98
N GLN A 82 7.48 0.35 19.61
CA GLN A 82 7.40 -0.07 18.23
C GLN A 82 6.01 0.16 17.61
N ASN A 83 4.93 -0.02 18.37
CA ASN A 83 3.57 0.29 17.94
C ASN A 83 3.36 1.80 17.75
N ASP A 84 3.97 2.63 18.61
CA ASP A 84 3.94 4.08 18.48
C ASP A 84 4.62 4.51 17.18
N ALA A 85 5.75 3.90 16.82
CA ALA A 85 6.42 4.16 15.54
C ALA A 85 5.53 3.84 14.31
N VAL A 86 4.74 2.78 14.37
CA VAL A 86 3.75 2.45 13.31
C VAL A 86 2.58 3.42 13.33
N THR A 87 2.11 3.82 14.50
CA THR A 87 1.01 4.78 14.65
C THR A 87 1.41 6.16 14.10
N GLU A 88 2.66 6.58 14.29
CA GLU A 88 3.21 7.81 13.71
C GLU A 88 3.27 7.76 12.17
N LEU A 89 3.60 6.60 11.59
CA LEU A 89 3.52 6.39 10.14
C LEU A 89 2.07 6.56 9.65
N ILE A 90 1.10 5.95 10.32
CA ILE A 90 -0.32 6.08 9.96
C ILE A 90 -0.76 7.55 10.09
N ALA A 91 -0.38 8.22 11.17
CA ALA A 91 -0.69 9.63 11.39
C ALA A 91 -0.09 10.53 10.30
N THR A 92 1.17 10.31 9.92
CA THR A 92 1.84 11.05 8.84
C THR A 92 1.10 10.86 7.51
N MET A 93 0.68 9.65 7.18
CA MET A 93 -0.06 9.39 5.95
C MET A 93 -1.46 10.03 5.97
N ASN A 94 -2.15 10.02 7.10
CA ASN A 94 -3.45 10.67 7.27
C ASN A 94 -3.40 12.20 7.09
N GLN A 95 -2.24 12.84 7.25
CA GLN A 95 -2.08 14.28 6.96
C GLN A 95 -2.24 14.62 5.47
N LEU A 96 -2.14 13.63 4.57
CA LEU A 96 -2.39 13.83 3.13
C LEU A 96 -3.88 14.12 2.83
N GLY A 97 -4.77 13.75 3.76
CA GLY A 97 -6.22 13.94 3.66
C GLY A 97 -6.94 12.70 3.12
N PRO A 98 -8.15 12.40 3.61
CA PRO A 98 -8.89 11.20 3.25
C PRO A 98 -9.23 11.15 1.76
N ASP A 99 -9.54 12.28 1.13
CA ASP A 99 -9.87 12.35 -0.30
C ASP A 99 -8.72 11.86 -1.19
N ARG A 100 -7.46 12.17 -0.81
CA ARG A 100 -6.28 11.72 -1.56
C ARG A 100 -5.99 10.24 -1.33
N LEU A 101 -6.13 9.78 -0.10
CA LEU A 101 -5.93 8.37 0.25
C LEU A 101 -7.00 7.48 -0.39
N GLN A 102 -8.24 7.95 -0.49
CA GLN A 102 -9.34 7.20 -1.14
C GLN A 102 -9.25 7.20 -2.67
N ALA A 103 -8.66 8.26 -3.25
CA ALA A 103 -8.36 8.31 -4.67
C ALA A 103 -7.29 7.29 -5.10
N ASP A 104 -6.49 6.78 -4.15
CA ASP A 104 -5.55 5.66 -4.32
C ASP A 104 -5.98 4.54 -3.37
N GLN A 105 -7.04 3.81 -3.71
CA GLN A 105 -7.67 2.82 -2.81
C GLN A 105 -6.69 1.87 -2.09
N PRO A 106 -5.61 1.37 -2.73
CA PRO A 106 -4.56 0.61 -2.05
C PRO A 106 -3.97 1.32 -0.84
N ALA A 107 -3.81 2.64 -0.87
CA ALA A 107 -3.24 3.42 0.21
C ALA A 107 -4.11 3.40 1.48
N ASP A 108 -5.41 3.62 1.36
CA ASP A 108 -6.34 3.58 2.50
C ASP A 108 -6.39 2.18 3.15
N GLN A 109 -6.55 1.14 2.32
CA GLN A 109 -6.56 -0.25 2.78
C GLN A 109 -5.23 -0.67 3.42
N TRP A 110 -4.10 -0.18 2.89
CA TRP A 110 -2.78 -0.43 3.44
C TRP A 110 -2.61 0.18 4.83
N LEU A 111 -3.16 1.37 5.07
CA LEU A 111 -3.17 1.99 6.41
C LEU A 111 -4.06 1.22 7.40
N GLU A 112 -5.21 0.73 6.95
CA GLU A 112 -6.04 -0.16 7.78
C GLU A 112 -5.28 -1.45 8.14
N ASP A 113 -4.53 -2.02 7.20
CA ASP A 113 -3.73 -3.22 7.44
C ASP A 113 -2.61 -2.97 8.46
N TRP A 114 -1.99 -1.78 8.47
CA TRP A 114 -1.05 -1.38 9.52
C TRP A 114 -1.75 -1.26 10.88
N GLN A 115 -2.95 -0.70 10.92
CA GLN A 115 -3.74 -0.61 12.15
C GLN A 115 -4.12 -1.99 12.71
N ARG A 116 -4.42 -2.96 11.82
CA ARG A 116 -4.67 -4.37 12.19
C ARG A 116 -3.43 -5.01 12.80
N LEU A 117 -2.24 -4.76 12.26
CA LEU A 117 -0.98 -5.24 12.83
C LEU A 117 -0.74 -4.66 14.24
N VAL A 118 -0.90 -3.35 14.42
CA VAL A 118 -0.78 -2.69 15.74
C VAL A 118 -1.76 -3.29 16.75
N SER A 119 -3.01 -3.51 16.34
CA SER A 119 -4.04 -4.09 17.21
C SER A 119 -3.70 -5.52 17.65
N ALA A 120 -3.18 -6.35 16.74
CA ALA A 120 -2.72 -7.70 17.07
C ALA A 120 -1.52 -7.68 18.06
N ARG A 121 -0.59 -6.75 17.86
CA ARG A 121 0.59 -6.56 18.72
C ARG A 121 0.21 -6.05 20.11
N ASP A 122 -0.74 -5.13 20.20
CA ASP A 122 -1.29 -4.64 21.48
C ASP A 122 -2.00 -5.77 22.25
N ALA A 123 -2.78 -6.62 21.57
CA ALA A 123 -3.37 -7.81 22.18
C ALA A 123 -2.30 -8.78 22.73
N TYR A 124 -1.21 -9.00 21.97
CA TYR A 124 -0.07 -9.78 22.43
C TYR A 124 0.58 -9.16 23.68
N ALA A 125 0.91 -7.87 23.65
CA ALA A 125 1.54 -7.14 24.75
C ALA A 125 0.71 -7.24 26.04
N ARG A 126 -0.62 -7.08 25.95
CA ARG A 126 -1.53 -7.26 27.09
C ARG A 126 -1.51 -8.69 27.64
N SER A 127 -1.48 -9.69 26.78
CA SER A 127 -1.41 -11.10 27.21
C SER A 127 -0.08 -11.43 27.89
N LEU A 128 1.02 -10.84 27.39
CA LEU A 128 2.36 -10.97 27.95
C LEU A 128 2.43 -10.30 29.33
N ALA A 129 1.91 -9.08 29.47
CA ALA A 129 1.83 -8.35 30.73
C ALA A 129 0.99 -9.09 31.79
N ALA A 130 -0.06 -9.81 31.37
CA ALA A 130 -0.90 -10.63 32.24
C ALA A 130 -0.23 -11.95 32.69
N GLY A 131 1.01 -12.23 32.25
CA GLY A 131 1.74 -13.47 32.58
C GLY A 131 1.19 -14.73 31.90
N LYS A 132 0.30 -14.58 30.92
CA LYS A 132 -0.32 -15.67 30.14
C LYS A 132 -0.23 -15.34 28.65
N PRO A 133 0.98 -15.37 28.06
CA PRO A 133 1.19 -14.94 26.69
C PRO A 133 0.36 -15.81 25.75
N LYS A 134 -0.50 -15.17 24.96
CA LYS A 134 -1.22 -15.80 23.86
C LYS A 134 -0.44 -15.54 22.59
N PRO A 135 -0.32 -16.50 21.66
CA PRO A 135 0.30 -16.25 20.37
C PRO A 135 -0.36 -15.05 19.67
N MET A 136 0.45 -14.21 19.04
CA MET A 136 -0.06 -13.15 18.16
C MET A 136 -0.70 -13.80 16.93
N VAL A 137 -1.97 -13.49 16.67
CA VAL A 137 -2.71 -13.99 15.51
C VAL A 137 -2.92 -12.84 14.54
N LEU A 138 -2.42 -13.00 13.31
CA LEU A 138 -2.63 -12.05 12.23
C LEU A 138 -3.78 -12.55 11.34
N PRO A 139 -4.71 -11.67 10.92
CA PRO A 139 -5.83 -12.05 10.09
C PRO A 139 -5.40 -12.41 8.66
N THR A 140 -6.22 -13.23 8.01
CA THR A 140 -6.24 -13.43 6.57
C THR A 140 -7.45 -12.68 6.02
N ILE A 141 -7.23 -11.83 5.01
CA ILE A 141 -8.26 -10.97 4.43
C ILE A 141 -8.27 -11.24 2.92
N ASP A 142 -9.42 -11.65 2.40
CA ASP A 142 -9.60 -12.03 0.99
C ASP A 142 -8.62 -13.15 0.55
N GLY A 143 -8.34 -14.09 1.45
CA GLY A 143 -7.41 -15.20 1.19
C GLY A 143 -5.92 -14.81 1.22
N LYS A 144 -5.58 -13.53 1.41
CA LYS A 144 -4.20 -13.03 1.55
C LYS A 144 -3.86 -12.80 3.03
N GLY A 145 -2.68 -13.24 3.47
CA GLY A 145 -2.21 -12.97 4.84
C GLY A 145 -1.91 -11.48 5.04
N LEU A 146 -2.13 -10.94 6.25
CA LEU A 146 -1.91 -9.52 6.53
C LEU A 146 -0.51 -9.02 6.14
N VAL A 147 0.53 -9.81 6.41
CA VAL A 147 1.92 -9.44 6.08
C VAL A 147 2.14 -9.34 4.58
N ASP A 148 1.52 -10.23 3.80
CA ASP A 148 1.61 -10.19 2.34
C ASP A 148 0.90 -8.95 1.80
N ARG A 149 -0.29 -8.62 2.34
CA ARG A 149 -1.01 -7.39 1.99
C ARG A 149 -0.19 -6.13 2.29
N LEU A 150 0.46 -6.08 3.46
CA LEU A 150 1.32 -4.95 3.85
C LEU A 150 2.56 -4.79 2.97
N ASN A 151 3.14 -5.90 2.49
CA ASN A 151 4.40 -5.89 1.75
C ASN A 151 4.21 -5.72 0.23
N ASN A 152 3.03 -6.01 -0.31
CA ASN A 152 2.78 -6.10 -1.75
C ASN A 152 1.93 -4.91 -2.27
N VAL A 153 2.32 -3.68 -1.93
CA VAL A 153 1.65 -2.43 -2.37
C VAL A 153 2.53 -1.55 -3.28
N GLY A 154 3.61 -2.10 -3.83
CA GLY A 154 4.54 -1.36 -4.69
C GLY A 154 5.51 -0.41 -3.96
N LEU A 155 5.40 -0.29 -2.63
CA LEU A 155 6.27 0.55 -1.80
C LEU A 155 7.45 -0.22 -1.22
N ASN A 156 8.59 0.45 -1.05
CA ASN A 156 9.72 -0.09 -0.28
C ASN A 156 9.49 0.07 1.23
N CYS A 157 8.39 -0.48 1.73
CA CYS A 157 7.97 -0.40 3.13
C CYS A 157 7.57 -1.78 3.66
N ARG A 158 8.53 -2.71 3.67
CA ARG A 158 8.29 -4.04 4.20
C ARG A 158 8.14 -4.01 5.72
N VAL A 159 7.24 -4.84 6.23
CA VAL A 159 7.05 -5.04 7.66
C VAL A 159 8.37 -5.50 8.31
N PRO A 160 8.94 -4.73 9.25
CA PRO A 160 10.17 -5.12 9.93
C PRO A 160 9.98 -6.39 10.75
N LEU A 161 11.01 -7.26 10.77
CA LEU A 161 10.95 -8.52 11.53
C LEU A 161 10.69 -8.33 13.02
N VAL A 162 11.17 -7.23 13.60
CA VAL A 162 10.91 -6.88 15.01
C VAL A 162 9.40 -6.67 15.27
N LEU A 163 8.62 -6.32 14.24
CA LEU A 163 7.17 -6.21 14.35
C LEU A 163 6.44 -7.56 14.31
N LEU A 164 7.11 -8.62 13.83
CA LEU A 164 6.54 -9.96 13.68
C LEU A 164 6.98 -10.93 14.79
N ALA A 165 8.09 -10.64 15.47
CA ALA A 165 8.66 -11.46 16.56
C ALA A 165 8.81 -10.67 17.89
N PRO A 166 7.69 -10.25 18.53
CA PRO A 166 7.70 -9.51 19.79
C PRO A 166 7.99 -10.36 21.06
#